data_AF-A0A6G8JIM6-F1
#
_entry.id   AF-A0A6G8JIM6-F1
#
_cell.length_a   1.000
_cell.length_b   1.000
_cell.length_c   1.000
_cell.angle_alpha   90.00
_cell.angle_beta   90.00
_cell.angle_gamma   90.00
#
_symmetry.space_group_name_H-M   'P 1'
#
loop_
_entity.id
_entity.type
_entity.pdbx_description
1 polymer ?
#
loop_
_entity_poly.entity_id
_entity_poly.type
_entity_poly.pdbx_seq_one_letter_code
_entity_poly.pdbx_strand_id
1 'polypeptide(L)'
;MLTRILGITLIAGAFISATAVASVKTSSLTVAKPTLSKTLPAECEKMFNTADKLVSDAEKQPGTHTQVSKMKNKLSSTKQQILKMDSDLQLKSCEKGLTALNTLKQKHQ
;
A
#
# COMPACT_ATOMS: atom_id res chain seq x y z
N MET A 1 6.90 -60.72 39.29
CA MET A 1 6.28 -61.01 37.98
C MET A 1 4.79 -60.70 38.09
N LEU A 2 4.17 -60.19 37.02
CA LEU A 2 2.85 -59.51 36.94
C LEU A 2 2.90 -58.05 37.45
N THR A 3 2.34 -57.03 36.79
CA THR A 3 1.38 -56.97 35.68
C THR A 3 1.35 -55.56 35.06
N ARG A 4 0.81 -55.49 33.84
CA ARG A 4 0.54 -54.33 32.97
C ARG A 4 -0.48 -53.33 33.54
N ILE A 5 -0.57 -52.13 32.93
CA ILE A 5 -1.76 -51.27 32.62
C ILE A 5 -1.20 -49.87 32.23
N LEU A 6 -1.18 -49.44 30.96
CA LEU A 6 -2.26 -48.90 30.11
C LEU A 6 -2.75 -47.49 30.53
N GLY A 7 -2.48 -46.50 29.67
CA GLY A 7 -3.35 -45.32 29.48
C GLY A 7 -2.87 -44.00 30.09
N ILE A 8 -2.26 -43.12 29.27
CA ILE A 8 -2.15 -41.69 29.59
C ILE A 8 -2.83 -40.89 28.47
N THR A 9 -4.12 -40.71 28.69
CA THR A 9 -4.97 -39.52 28.45
C THR A 9 -4.39 -38.39 27.59
N LEU A 10 -5.00 -38.21 26.41
CA LEU A 10 -5.01 -36.96 25.65
C LEU A 10 -5.81 -35.91 26.44
N ILE A 11 -5.15 -34.84 26.89
CA ILE A 11 -5.80 -33.68 27.52
C ILE A 11 -5.91 -32.58 26.47
N ALA A 12 -7.15 -32.29 26.08
CA ALA A 12 -7.52 -31.15 25.24
C ALA A 12 -7.27 -29.84 26.00
N GLY A 13 -6.31 -29.04 25.52
CA GLY A 13 -6.09 -27.68 26.00
C GLY A 13 -7.06 -26.70 25.35
N ALA A 14 -8.11 -26.32 26.07
CA ALA A 14 -8.96 -25.19 25.70
C ALA A 14 -8.22 -23.88 26.09
N PHE A 15 -7.80 -23.10 25.09
CA PHE A 15 -7.30 -21.74 25.29
C PHE A 15 -8.49 -20.82 25.60
N ILE A 16 -8.54 -20.29 26.81
CA ILE A 16 -9.40 -19.15 27.18
C ILE A 16 -8.60 -17.88 26.88
N SER A 17 -9.17 -16.96 26.10
CA SER A 17 -8.61 -15.61 25.94
C SER A 17 -9.75 -14.60 26.07
N ALA A 18 -9.67 -13.79 27.12
CA ALA A 18 -10.61 -12.73 27.44
C ALA A 18 -10.55 -11.61 26.40
N THR A 19 -11.71 -11.20 25.87
CA THR A 19 -11.84 -10.02 25.00
C THR A 19 -12.18 -8.79 25.85
N ALA A 20 -11.15 -8.02 26.22
CA ALA A 20 -11.33 -6.68 26.76
C ALA A 20 -11.71 -5.73 25.60
N VAL A 21 -12.95 -5.22 25.60
CA VAL A 21 -13.38 -4.17 24.67
C VAL A 21 -12.96 -2.81 25.20
N ALA A 22 -11.85 -2.27 24.68
CA ALA A 22 -11.48 -0.89 24.91
C ALA A 22 -12.38 0.03 24.06
N SER A 23 -13.26 0.79 24.71
CA SER A 23 -14.08 1.82 24.07
C SER A 23 -13.21 3.03 23.71
N VAL A 24 -12.73 3.10 22.46
CA VAL A 24 -12.01 4.26 21.95
C VAL A 24 -12.98 5.39 21.62
N LYS A 25 -12.82 6.52 22.33
CA LYS A 25 -13.53 7.77 22.07
C LYS A 25 -12.94 8.42 20.82
N THR A 26 -13.49 8.10 19.66
CA THR A 26 -13.10 8.74 18.40
C THR A 26 -13.70 10.13 18.32
N SER A 27 -12.87 11.16 18.45
CA SER A 27 -13.23 12.53 18.10
C SER A 27 -13.70 12.57 16.65
N SER A 28 -14.93 13.03 16.45
CA SER A 28 -15.52 13.27 15.14
C SER A 28 -14.71 14.37 14.44
N LEU A 29 -13.78 13.95 13.56
CA LEU A 29 -13.15 14.84 12.59
C LEU A 29 -14.18 15.06 11.48
N THR A 30 -14.71 16.29 11.42
CA THR A 30 -15.48 16.78 10.30
C THR A 30 -14.63 16.68 9.04
N VAL A 31 -14.88 15.62 8.26
CA VAL A 31 -14.31 15.44 6.91
C VAL A 31 -14.90 16.54 6.04
N ALA A 32 -14.13 17.60 5.82
CA ALA A 32 -14.42 18.59 4.80
C ALA A 32 -14.36 17.87 3.45
N LYS A 33 -15.55 17.65 2.86
CA LYS A 33 -15.77 17.05 1.54
C LYS A 33 -14.83 17.71 0.51
N PRO A 34 -13.86 16.98 -0.07
CA PRO A 34 -13.06 17.54 -1.15
C PRO A 34 -13.98 17.72 -2.36
N THR A 35 -14.00 18.93 -2.89
CA THR A 35 -14.64 19.26 -4.16
C THR A 35 -14.13 18.31 -5.24
N LEU A 36 -15.06 17.55 -5.81
CA LEU A 36 -14.87 16.59 -6.89
C LEU A 36 -14.46 17.31 -8.18
N SER A 37 -13.21 17.76 -8.27
CA SER A 37 -12.61 18.09 -9.55
C SER A 37 -12.23 16.78 -10.21
N LYS A 38 -12.76 16.50 -11.42
CA LYS A 38 -12.45 15.33 -12.26
C LYS A 38 -10.97 15.25 -12.71
N THR A 39 -10.12 16.04 -12.10
CA THR A 39 -8.70 16.22 -12.39
C THR A 39 -7.92 15.67 -11.22
N LEU A 40 -6.90 14.86 -11.51
CA LEU A 40 -5.98 14.35 -10.51
C LEU A 40 -5.48 15.50 -9.61
N PRO A 41 -5.42 15.31 -8.29
CA PRO A 41 -4.78 16.26 -7.38
C PRO A 41 -3.37 16.61 -7.88
N ALA A 42 -2.94 17.86 -7.68
CA ALA A 42 -1.63 18.33 -8.14
C ALA A 42 -0.46 17.45 -7.62
N GLU A 43 -0.57 16.92 -6.40
CA GLU A 43 0.37 15.94 -5.83
C GLU A 43 0.46 14.65 -6.66
N CYS A 44 -0.66 14.12 -7.15
CA CYS A 44 -0.66 12.95 -8.01
C CYS A 44 0.06 13.22 -9.33
N GLU A 45 -0.18 14.40 -9.93
CA GLU A 45 0.47 14.77 -11.17
C GLU A 45 1.98 14.85 -11.02
N LYS A 46 2.47 15.47 -9.93
CA LYS A 46 3.91 15.50 -9.60
C LYS A 46 4.49 14.10 -9.41
N MET A 47 3.77 13.22 -8.71
CA MET A 47 4.19 11.83 -8.51
C MET A 47 4.35 11.10 -9.84
N PHE A 48 3.32 11.14 -10.69
CA PHE A 48 3.32 10.46 -11.98
C PHE A 48 4.40 11.03 -12.91
N ASN A 49 4.54 12.35 -12.99
CA ASN A 49 5.59 12.99 -13.79
C ASN A 49 7.00 12.61 -13.32
N THR A 50 7.23 12.53 -12.01
CA THR A 50 8.52 12.09 -11.46
C THR A 50 8.80 10.64 -11.81
N ALA A 51 7.81 9.77 -11.65
CA ALA A 51 7.93 8.37 -12.00
C ALA A 51 8.13 8.16 -13.51
N ASP A 52 7.43 8.91 -14.38
CA ASP A 52 7.64 8.87 -15.84
C ASP A 52 9.07 9.30 -16.23
N LYS A 53 9.64 10.31 -15.54
CA LYS A 53 11.06 10.65 -15.73
C LYS A 53 11.99 9.49 -15.34
N LEU A 54 11.74 8.86 -14.18
CA LEU A 54 12.52 7.69 -13.75
C LEU A 54 12.39 6.51 -14.73
N VAL A 55 11.19 6.26 -15.24
CA VAL A 55 10.93 5.28 -16.31
C VAL A 55 11.80 5.64 -17.52
N SER A 56 11.71 6.88 -18.03
CA SER A 56 12.46 7.32 -19.21
C SER A 56 13.98 7.22 -19.04
N ASP A 57 14.51 7.54 -17.87
CA ASP A 57 15.93 7.40 -17.59
C ASP A 57 16.34 5.93 -17.49
N ALA A 58 15.47 5.05 -16.97
CA ALA A 58 15.68 3.61 -17.00
C ALA A 58 15.61 3.03 -18.42
N GLU A 59 14.80 3.59 -19.34
CA GLU A 59 14.76 3.18 -20.76
C GLU A 59 16.10 3.44 -21.48
N LYS A 60 16.83 4.48 -21.07
CA LYS A 60 18.14 4.82 -21.64
C LYS A 60 19.24 3.87 -21.16
N GLN A 61 19.01 3.11 -20.08
CA GLN A 61 20.00 2.16 -19.59
C GLN A 61 19.95 0.85 -20.40
N PRO A 62 21.11 0.32 -20.84
CA PRO A 62 21.17 -0.93 -21.60
C PRO A 62 20.73 -2.11 -20.73
N GLY A 63 19.85 -2.96 -21.27
CA GLY A 63 19.34 -4.16 -20.59
C GLY A 63 18.03 -3.97 -19.81
N THR A 64 17.49 -2.75 -19.70
CA THR A 64 16.29 -2.47 -18.88
C THR A 64 14.98 -2.43 -19.67
N HIS A 65 15.00 -2.39 -21.00
CA HIS A 65 13.82 -2.12 -21.85
C HIS A 65 12.58 -2.97 -21.52
N THR A 66 12.73 -4.28 -21.27
CA THR A 66 11.61 -5.18 -20.95
C THR A 66 10.99 -4.86 -19.59
N GLN A 67 11.81 -4.51 -18.60
CA GLN A 67 11.33 -4.15 -17.26
C GLN A 67 10.66 -2.78 -17.28
N VAL A 68 11.22 -1.85 -18.06
CA VAL A 68 10.69 -0.49 -18.15
C VAL A 68 9.37 -0.43 -18.90
N SER A 69 9.21 -1.22 -19.98
CA SER A 69 7.92 -1.38 -20.66
C SER A 69 6.82 -1.89 -19.71
N LYS A 70 7.12 -2.88 -18.87
CA LYS A 70 6.19 -3.34 -17.82
C LYS A 70 5.88 -2.25 -16.80
N MET A 71 6.88 -1.47 -16.40
CA MET A 71 6.72 -0.37 -15.44
C MET A 71 5.82 0.73 -15.99
N LYS A 72 6.02 1.13 -17.24
CA LYS A 72 5.18 2.11 -17.95
C LYS A 72 3.72 1.64 -18.06
N ASN A 73 3.49 0.38 -18.42
CA ASN A 73 2.14 -0.19 -18.49
C ASN A 73 1.46 -0.19 -17.12
N LYS A 74 2.19 -0.57 -16.05
CA LYS A 74 1.69 -0.49 -14.67
C LYS A 74 1.38 0.95 -14.27
N LEU A 75 2.26 1.90 -14.58
CA LEU A 75 2.09 3.31 -14.23
C LEU A 75 0.85 3.92 -14.89
N SER A 76 0.62 3.63 -16.18
CA SER A 76 -0.59 4.04 -16.90
C SER A 76 -1.86 3.40 -16.30
N SER A 77 -1.81 2.11 -15.97
CA SER A 77 -2.92 1.41 -15.31
C SER A 77 -3.25 2.03 -13.94
N THR A 78 -2.22 2.29 -13.13
CA THR A 78 -2.37 2.95 -11.83
C THR A 78 -2.98 4.35 -11.99
N LYS A 79 -2.56 5.12 -13.00
CA LYS A 79 -3.15 6.44 -13.28
C LYS A 79 -4.65 6.34 -13.56
N GLN A 80 -5.07 5.37 -14.37
CA GLN A 80 -6.49 5.12 -14.63
C GLN A 80 -7.24 4.60 -13.40
N GLN A 81 -6.58 3.80 -12.56
CA GLN A 81 -7.18 3.28 -11.33
C GLN A 81 -7.40 4.40 -10.31
N ILE A 82 -6.41 5.27 -10.11
CA ILE A 82 -6.53 6.42 -9.21
C ILE A 82 -7.65 7.34 -9.69
N LEU A 83 -7.79 7.59 -11.00
CA LEU A 83 -8.90 8.38 -11.55
C LEU A 83 -10.30 7.80 -11.22
N LYS A 84 -10.41 6.50 -10.97
CA LYS A 84 -11.67 5.81 -10.60
C LYS A 84 -11.87 5.71 -9.08
N MET A 85 -10.87 6.08 -8.28
CA MET A 85 -10.91 6.02 -6.82
C MET A 85 -11.43 7.33 -6.21
N ASP A 86 -11.83 7.26 -4.94
CA ASP A 86 -12.31 8.42 -4.18
C ASP A 86 -11.21 9.46 -3.94
N SER A 87 -11.54 10.76 -3.97
CA SER A 87 -10.58 11.87 -3.98
C SER A 87 -9.64 11.89 -2.76
N ASP A 88 -10.15 11.55 -1.58
CA ASP A 88 -9.33 11.45 -0.36
C ASP A 88 -8.31 10.30 -0.46
N LEU A 89 -8.71 9.20 -1.08
CA LEU A 89 -7.85 8.05 -1.29
C LEU A 89 -6.83 8.30 -2.42
N GLN A 90 -7.21 9.07 -3.45
CA GLN A 90 -6.29 9.53 -4.49
C GLN A 90 -5.14 10.34 -3.88
N LEU A 91 -5.47 11.34 -3.06
CA LEU A 91 -4.47 12.21 -2.43
C LEU A 91 -3.52 11.40 -1.53
N LYS A 92 -4.07 10.53 -0.67
CA LYS A 92 -3.28 9.69 0.24
C LYS A 92 -2.41 8.66 -0.49
N SER A 93 -2.91 8.09 -1.59
CA SER A 93 -2.14 7.17 -2.42
C SER A 93 -0.96 7.89 -3.09
N CYS A 94 -1.21 9.08 -3.62
CA CYS A 94 -0.19 9.87 -4.30
C CYS A 94 0.85 10.45 -3.35
N GLU A 95 0.46 10.92 -2.16
CA GLU A 95 1.40 11.40 -1.15
C GLU A 95 2.36 10.28 -0.71
N LYS A 96 1.83 9.08 -0.47
CA LYS A 96 2.64 7.90 -0.16
C LYS A 96 3.57 7.53 -1.30
N GLY A 97 3.08 7.58 -2.54
CA GLY A 97 3.89 7.30 -3.72
C GLY A 97 4.99 8.34 -3.94
N LEU A 98 4.71 9.64 -3.75
CA LEU A 98 5.69 10.71 -3.78
C LEU A 98 6.76 10.54 -2.72
N THR A 99 6.36 10.21 -1.50
CA THR A 99 7.29 9.92 -0.40
C THR A 99 8.18 8.74 -0.73
N ALA A 100 7.60 7.63 -1.19
CA ALA A 100 8.38 6.45 -1.59
C ALA A 100 9.35 6.74 -2.74
N LEU A 101 8.93 7.51 -3.76
CA LEU A 101 9.79 7.94 -4.86
C LEU A 101 10.93 8.85 -4.38
N ASN A 102 10.65 9.80 -3.48
CA ASN A 102 11.68 10.66 -2.91
C ASN A 102 12.68 9.87 -2.06
N THR A 103 12.21 8.91 -1.26
CA THR A 103 13.10 8.01 -0.50
C THR A 103 13.95 7.14 -1.41
N LEU A 104 13.39 6.59 -2.50
CA LEU A 104 14.15 5.85 -3.50
C LEU A 104 15.20 6.73 -4.16
N LYS A 105 14.82 7.95 -4.56
CA LYS A 105 15.75 8.92 -5.14
C LYS A 105 16.89 9.24 -4.19
N GLN A 106 16.60 9.51 -2.91
CA GLN A 106 17.63 9.77 -1.89
C GLN A 106 18.55 8.57 -1.65
N LYS A 107 18.07 7.34 -1.80
CA LYS A 107 18.90 6.12 -1.66
C LYS A 107 19.82 5.86 -2.85
N HIS A 108 19.50 6.43 -4.01
CA HIS A 108 20.24 6.24 -5.26
C HIS A 108 20.93 7.53 -5.75
N GLN A 109 20.93 8.58 -4.92
CA GLN A 109 21.78 9.76 -5.04
C GLN A 109 23.04 9.58 -4.20
#